data_AF-A0A368ETM8-F1
#
_entry.id   AF-A0A368ETM8-F1
#
_cell.length_a   1.000
_cell.length_b   1.000
_cell.length_c   1.000
_cell.angle_alpha   90.00
_cell.angle_beta   90.00
_cell.angle_gamma   90.00
#
_symmetry.space_group_name_H-M   'P 1'
#
loop_
_entity.id
_entity.type
_entity.pdbx_description
1 polymer ?
#
loop_
_entity_poly.entity_id
_entity_poly.type
_entity_poly.pdbx_seq_one_letter_code
_entity_poly.pdbx_strand_id
1 'polypeptide(L)'
;MLSFPTDEPQVDPTRPGQWRLAQIELVNWGTFAGHVSVDVARAGHLFTGASGSGKSSLLDAIAAVLTPDKWLRLNAAAQDGASRQSDRTLMSYVRGAWSKEADETADRATTTYLRSKATWSGILLRYQNLRDEPVVLLRVFHAPGTRTEPTALKDARIFARGHLGLLEVKPHVEGGIDARRMSKAFPDALITTGGRHGRFHERVVRQFGFRGDATLQLLHKTQSAKNLGTLDALFRGFMLDQPGTFARTATAVEQFTELDAAHKHVVDLRKQADALRKVDEAITAFDLAGAEVAAISDLHDAVEPFTAGLKLRLAKEAAGPARARLARAESELS
;
A
#
# COMPACT_ATOMS: atom_id res chain seq x y z
N MET A 1 -57.30 22.22 7.83
CA MET A 1 -56.53 21.79 6.64
C MET A 1 -55.23 22.56 6.67
N LEU A 2 -54.16 21.97 7.24
CA LEU A 2 -52.86 22.64 7.37
C LEU A 2 -52.13 22.49 6.03
N SER A 3 -51.97 23.59 5.29
CA SER A 3 -51.12 23.67 4.11
C SER A 3 -49.68 23.85 4.59
N PHE A 4 -48.83 22.89 4.27
CA PHE A 4 -47.39 23.09 4.37
C PHE A 4 -46.96 23.94 3.16
N PRO A 5 -46.14 24.98 3.35
CA PRO A 5 -45.54 25.67 2.23
C PRO A 5 -44.65 24.67 1.50
N THR A 6 -44.91 24.47 0.21
CA THR A 6 -44.04 23.72 -0.69
C THR A 6 -42.78 24.57 -0.87
N ASP A 7 -41.88 24.49 0.09
CA ASP A 7 -40.55 25.11 0.04
C ASP A 7 -39.67 24.24 -0.89
N GLU A 8 -40.13 24.06 -2.13
CA GLU A 8 -39.28 23.54 -3.18
C GLU A 8 -38.23 24.63 -3.43
N PRO A 9 -36.93 24.34 -3.20
CA PRO A 9 -35.91 25.35 -3.42
C PRO A 9 -35.96 25.77 -4.89
N GLN A 10 -36.38 27.01 -5.15
CA GLN A 10 -36.26 27.60 -6.48
C GLN A 10 -34.78 27.63 -6.86
N VAL A 11 -34.36 26.65 -7.65
CA VAL A 11 -33.02 26.59 -8.22
C VAL A 11 -32.97 27.65 -9.31
N ASP A 12 -32.59 28.88 -8.94
CA ASP A 12 -32.28 29.91 -9.91
C ASP A 12 -31.14 29.39 -10.83
N PRO A 13 -31.43 29.11 -12.12
CA PRO A 13 -30.44 28.56 -13.03
C PRO A 13 -29.37 29.60 -13.38
N THR A 14 -29.60 30.88 -13.09
CA THR A 14 -28.72 31.98 -13.51
C THR A 14 -27.66 32.37 -12.50
N ARG A 15 -27.72 31.90 -11.23
CA ARG A 15 -26.79 32.25 -10.14
C ARG A 15 -25.37 32.58 -10.62
N PRO A 16 -25.03 33.86 -10.82
CA PRO A 16 -23.73 34.26 -11.32
C PRO A 16 -22.65 33.99 -10.27
N GLY A 17 -21.45 33.61 -10.72
CA GLY A 17 -20.34 33.22 -9.84
C GLY A 17 -20.33 31.75 -9.43
N GLN A 18 -21.43 31.00 -9.61
CA GLN A 18 -21.42 29.55 -9.42
C GLN A 18 -20.89 28.82 -10.66
N TRP A 19 -19.77 28.13 -10.51
CA TRP A 19 -19.20 27.25 -11.53
C TRP A 19 -20.10 26.05 -11.80
N ARG A 20 -20.41 25.83 -13.09
CA ARG A 20 -21.16 24.68 -13.57
C ARG A 20 -20.48 24.10 -14.79
N LEU A 21 -20.55 22.78 -14.92
CA LEU A 21 -20.10 22.08 -16.12
C LEU A 21 -21.01 22.50 -17.28
N ALA A 22 -20.41 22.99 -18.35
CA ALA A 22 -21.10 23.52 -19.52
C ALA A 22 -20.86 22.65 -20.77
N GLN A 23 -19.74 21.92 -20.82
CA GLN A 23 -19.42 21.06 -21.96
C GLN A 23 -18.49 19.92 -21.54
N ILE A 24 -18.69 18.75 -22.15
CA ILE A 24 -17.85 17.57 -22.03
C ILE A 24 -17.39 17.20 -23.44
N GLU A 25 -16.08 17.11 -23.67
CA GLU A 25 -15.54 16.52 -24.89
C GLU A 25 -14.76 15.25 -24.57
N LEU A 26 -14.91 14.24 -25.41
CA LEU A 26 -14.24 12.96 -25.31
C LEU A 26 -13.53 12.62 -26.61
N VAL A 27 -12.37 12.00 -26.49
CA VAL A 27 -11.71 11.29 -27.59
C VAL A 27 -11.32 9.90 -27.12
N ASN A 28 -11.73 8.87 -27.88
CA ASN A 28 -11.27 7.49 -27.69
C ASN A 28 -11.39 6.98 -26.23
N TRP A 29 -12.55 7.18 -25.61
CA TRP A 29 -12.79 6.86 -24.20
C TRP A 29 -13.89 5.81 -24.03
N GLY A 30 -13.58 4.67 -23.40
CA GLY A 30 -14.51 3.55 -23.28
C GLY A 30 -15.04 3.13 -24.66
N THR A 31 -16.36 3.11 -24.81
CA THR A 31 -17.06 2.82 -26.07
C THR A 31 -17.09 3.99 -27.06
N PHE A 32 -16.71 5.21 -26.65
CA PHE A 32 -16.70 6.38 -27.52
C PHE A 32 -15.46 6.38 -28.43
N ALA A 33 -15.65 6.22 -29.74
CA ALA A 33 -14.58 6.30 -30.73
C ALA A 33 -14.59 7.66 -31.44
N GLY A 34 -13.40 8.21 -31.73
CA GLY A 34 -13.30 9.56 -32.30
C GLY A 34 -13.64 10.65 -31.30
N HIS A 35 -13.87 11.87 -31.80
CA HIS A 35 -14.24 13.04 -31.00
C HIS A 35 -15.75 13.13 -30.84
N VAL A 36 -16.18 13.33 -29.59
CA VAL A 36 -17.59 13.54 -29.22
C VAL A 36 -17.64 14.78 -28.32
N SER A 37 -18.54 15.70 -28.61
CA SER A 37 -18.82 16.87 -27.76
C SER A 37 -20.26 16.82 -27.28
N VAL A 38 -20.46 17.13 -26.01
CA VAL A 38 -21.77 17.19 -25.35
C VAL A 38 -21.87 18.51 -24.60
N ASP A 39 -22.82 19.35 -24.99
CA ASP A 39 -23.14 20.57 -24.26
C ASP A 39 -24.09 20.25 -23.09
N VAL A 40 -23.69 20.68 -21.90
CA VAL A 40 -24.40 20.42 -20.64
C VAL A 40 -25.25 21.63 -20.30
N ALA A 41 -26.57 21.42 -20.30
CA ALA A 41 -27.53 22.48 -19.98
C ALA A 41 -27.41 22.92 -18.52
N ARG A 42 -27.37 24.23 -18.28
CA ARG A 42 -27.18 24.81 -16.94
C ARG A 42 -28.31 24.44 -15.96
N ALA A 43 -29.53 24.24 -16.46
CA ALA A 43 -30.71 23.84 -15.68
C ALA A 43 -30.66 22.36 -15.23
N GLY A 44 -29.77 21.55 -15.81
CA GLY A 44 -29.73 20.10 -15.63
C GLY A 44 -29.75 19.41 -16.99
N HIS A 45 -29.08 18.26 -17.08
CA HIS A 45 -28.96 17.49 -18.31
C HIS A 45 -29.19 16.00 -18.03
N LEU A 46 -30.07 15.37 -18.79
CA LEU A 46 -30.46 13.97 -18.60
C LEU A 46 -29.80 13.10 -19.67
N PHE A 47 -29.03 12.10 -19.23
CA PHE A 47 -28.42 11.10 -20.11
C PHE A 47 -29.26 9.82 -20.13
N THR A 48 -29.95 9.56 -21.24
CA THR A 48 -30.78 8.35 -21.43
C THR A 48 -30.18 7.41 -22.50
N GLY A 49 -30.55 6.13 -22.46
CA GLY A 49 -30.13 5.13 -23.44
C GLY A 49 -30.14 3.71 -22.87
N ALA A 50 -30.02 2.70 -23.73
CA ALA A 50 -30.00 1.29 -23.34
C ALA A 50 -28.83 0.95 -22.38
N SER A 51 -28.93 -0.16 -21.65
CA SER A 51 -27.77 -0.66 -20.89
C SER A 51 -26.58 -0.88 -21.82
N GLY A 52 -25.38 -0.57 -21.37
CA GLY A 52 -24.17 -0.67 -22.21
C GLY A 52 -23.93 0.47 -23.20
N SER A 53 -24.84 1.44 -23.34
CA SER A 53 -24.71 2.55 -24.31
C SER A 53 -23.59 3.57 -24.03
N GLY A 54 -22.77 3.37 -22.99
CA GLY A 54 -21.67 4.27 -22.62
C GLY A 54 -22.01 5.39 -21.62
N LYS A 55 -23.24 5.43 -21.06
CA LYS A 55 -23.64 6.45 -20.05
C LYS A 55 -22.71 6.47 -18.84
N SER A 56 -22.47 5.31 -18.22
CA SER A 56 -21.54 5.20 -17.09
C SER A 56 -20.14 5.61 -17.49
N SER A 57 -19.70 5.27 -18.71
CA SER A 57 -18.40 5.67 -19.24
C SER A 57 -18.23 7.18 -19.35
N LEU A 58 -19.29 7.92 -19.72
CA LEU A 58 -19.28 9.38 -19.76
C LEU A 58 -19.12 9.97 -18.35
N LEU A 59 -19.87 9.45 -17.37
CA LEU A 59 -19.76 9.88 -15.97
C LEU A 59 -18.38 9.55 -15.38
N ASP A 60 -17.87 8.36 -15.69
CA ASP A 60 -16.51 7.95 -15.33
C ASP A 60 -15.44 8.87 -15.96
N ALA A 61 -15.71 9.47 -17.13
CA ALA A 61 -14.82 10.45 -17.74
C ALA A 61 -14.72 11.72 -16.89
N ILE A 62 -15.87 12.22 -16.40
CA ILE A 62 -15.93 13.39 -15.51
C ILE A 62 -15.12 13.10 -14.23
N ALA A 63 -15.37 11.95 -13.62
CA ALA A 63 -14.65 11.46 -12.45
C ALA A 63 -13.14 11.36 -12.69
N ALA A 64 -12.72 10.85 -13.85
CA ALA A 64 -11.31 10.67 -14.19
C ALA A 64 -10.53 11.99 -14.28
N VAL A 65 -11.18 13.10 -14.62
CA VAL A 65 -10.53 14.43 -14.65
C VAL A 65 -10.45 15.04 -13.25
N LEU A 66 -11.55 15.01 -12.50
CA LEU A 66 -11.67 15.74 -11.23
C LEU A 66 -11.01 15.02 -10.05
N THR A 67 -10.98 13.69 -10.07
CA THR A 67 -10.63 12.89 -8.89
C THR A 67 -9.16 12.49 -8.93
N PRO A 68 -8.41 12.70 -7.82
CA PRO A 68 -7.09 12.11 -7.66
C PRO A 68 -7.11 10.59 -7.81
N ASP A 69 -6.08 10.02 -8.44
CA ASP A 69 -6.08 8.60 -8.83
C ASP A 69 -6.19 7.63 -7.64
N LYS A 70 -5.69 8.02 -6.46
CA LYS A 70 -5.82 7.25 -5.19
C LYS A 70 -7.28 7.03 -4.75
N TRP A 71 -8.21 7.86 -5.19
CA TRP A 71 -9.63 7.79 -4.82
C TRP A 71 -10.54 7.46 -5.99
N LEU A 72 -10.02 7.47 -7.21
CA LEU A 72 -10.79 7.19 -8.41
C LEU A 72 -11.28 5.74 -8.40
N ARG A 73 -12.59 5.58 -8.57
CA ARG A 73 -13.27 4.29 -8.73
C ARG A 73 -14.12 4.37 -9.99
N LEU A 74 -13.79 3.56 -11.00
CA LEU A 74 -14.47 3.58 -12.29
C LEU A 74 -15.57 2.52 -12.32
N ASN A 75 -16.65 2.79 -13.07
CA ASN A 75 -17.81 1.94 -13.21
C ASN A 75 -18.51 1.57 -11.88
N ALA A 76 -18.30 2.38 -10.84
CA ALA A 76 -18.86 2.15 -9.51
C ALA A 76 -20.40 2.12 -9.55
N ALA A 77 -21.00 2.87 -10.48
CA ALA A 77 -22.44 2.88 -10.71
C ALA A 77 -23.00 1.54 -11.21
N ALA A 78 -22.20 0.63 -11.76
CA ALA A 78 -22.68 -0.67 -12.24
C ALA A 78 -22.44 -1.84 -11.26
N GLN A 79 -21.76 -1.60 -10.14
CA GLN A 79 -21.45 -2.64 -9.16
C GLN A 79 -22.44 -2.60 -7.99
N ASP A 80 -23.23 -3.67 -7.85
CA ASP A 80 -24.08 -3.94 -6.69
C ASP A 80 -23.41 -5.06 -5.87
N GLY A 81 -23.15 -4.83 -4.59
CA GLY A 81 -22.64 -5.86 -3.68
C GLY A 81 -21.12 -6.10 -3.70
N ALA A 82 -20.58 -6.43 -2.53
CA ALA A 82 -19.16 -6.67 -2.28
C ALA A 82 -18.56 -7.77 -3.17
N SER A 83 -17.25 -7.63 -3.45
CA SER A 83 -16.32 -8.70 -3.87
C SER A 83 -15.95 -8.91 -5.35
N ARG A 84 -16.02 -7.91 -6.24
CA ARG A 84 -15.21 -7.95 -7.47
C ARG A 84 -14.30 -6.73 -7.56
N GLN A 85 -13.02 -6.99 -7.34
CA GLN A 85 -11.92 -6.09 -7.64
C GLN A 85 -12.17 -5.45 -9.02
N SER A 86 -12.02 -4.13 -9.09
CA SER A 86 -12.30 -3.31 -10.26
C SER A 86 -11.61 -3.83 -11.52
N ASP A 87 -12.30 -4.63 -12.35
CA ASP A 87 -11.79 -5.07 -13.66
C ASP A 87 -11.56 -3.88 -14.62
N ARG A 88 -12.20 -2.74 -14.34
CA ARG A 88 -12.07 -1.54 -15.17
C ARG A 88 -11.01 -0.59 -14.63
N THR A 89 -9.87 -0.53 -15.33
CA THR A 89 -8.78 0.43 -15.11
C THR A 89 -8.85 1.58 -16.12
N LEU A 90 -8.14 2.69 -15.89
CA LEU A 90 -7.99 3.75 -16.89
C LEU A 90 -7.54 3.20 -18.25
N MET A 91 -6.59 2.25 -18.25
CA MET A 91 -6.13 1.58 -19.47
C MET A 91 -7.27 0.87 -20.20
N SER A 92 -8.18 0.20 -19.48
CA SER A 92 -9.34 -0.45 -20.08
C SER A 92 -10.28 0.56 -20.79
N TYR A 93 -10.48 1.76 -20.24
CA TYR A 93 -11.25 2.82 -20.90
C TYR A 93 -10.54 3.36 -22.13
N VAL A 94 -9.25 3.68 -22.01
CA VAL A 94 -8.44 4.20 -23.14
C VAL A 94 -8.41 3.20 -24.29
N ARG A 95 -8.32 1.90 -24.00
CA ARG A 95 -8.34 0.83 -25.00
C ARG A 95 -9.74 0.45 -25.49
N GLY A 96 -10.78 0.86 -24.77
CA GLY A 96 -12.16 0.49 -25.05
C GLY A 96 -12.40 -1.00 -24.84
N ALA A 97 -12.06 -1.51 -23.65
CA ALA A 97 -12.31 -2.89 -23.27
C ALA A 97 -13.81 -3.18 -23.20
N TRP A 98 -14.25 -4.23 -23.88
CA TRP A 98 -15.60 -4.77 -23.78
C TRP A 98 -15.52 -6.30 -23.72
N SER A 99 -16.03 -6.89 -22.64
CA SER A 99 -16.13 -8.34 -22.48
C SER A 99 -17.45 -8.83 -23.07
N LYS A 100 -17.40 -9.93 -23.81
CA LYS A 100 -18.57 -10.74 -24.14
C LYS A 100 -18.67 -11.78 -23.03
N GLU A 101 -19.68 -11.69 -22.17
CA GLU A 101 -19.95 -12.75 -21.19
C GLU A 101 -20.44 -14.01 -21.92
N ALA A 102 -19.87 -15.15 -21.54
CA ALA A 102 -20.23 -16.53 -21.87
C ALA A 102 -20.05 -17.01 -23.32
N ASP A 103 -18.87 -17.57 -23.61
CA ASP A 103 -18.82 -18.80 -24.42
C ASP A 103 -18.93 -19.96 -23.40
N GLU A 104 -20.04 -20.70 -23.40
CA GLU A 104 -20.29 -21.85 -22.49
C GLU A 104 -19.26 -22.98 -22.64
N THR A 105 -18.36 -22.89 -23.61
CA THR A 105 -17.35 -23.88 -23.96
C THR A 105 -15.91 -23.44 -23.65
N ALA A 106 -15.67 -22.18 -23.25
CA ALA A 106 -14.32 -21.67 -23.00
C ALA A 106 -14.19 -21.04 -21.61
N ASP A 107 -13.45 -21.70 -20.73
CA ASP A 107 -13.18 -21.33 -19.33
C ASP A 107 -12.32 -20.05 -19.15
N ARG A 108 -12.26 -19.17 -20.17
CA ARG A 108 -11.61 -17.85 -20.08
C ARG A 108 -12.36 -16.79 -20.88
N ALA A 109 -12.94 -15.84 -20.17
CA ALA A 109 -13.45 -14.60 -20.77
C ALA A 109 -12.32 -13.87 -21.51
N THR A 110 -12.37 -13.85 -22.85
CA THR A 110 -11.39 -13.10 -23.66
C THR A 110 -11.83 -11.64 -23.76
N THR A 111 -11.12 -10.74 -23.10
CA THR A 111 -11.39 -9.29 -23.18
C THR A 111 -10.99 -8.75 -24.55
N THR A 112 -11.95 -8.25 -25.32
CA THR A 112 -11.68 -7.60 -26.62
C THR A 112 -11.52 -6.10 -26.43
N TYR A 113 -10.56 -5.50 -27.13
CA TYR A 113 -10.27 -4.07 -27.09
C TYR A 113 -10.60 -3.42 -28.43
N LEU A 114 -11.38 -2.33 -28.40
CA LEU A 114 -11.69 -1.53 -29.59
C LEU A 114 -10.42 -0.90 -30.21
N ARG A 115 -9.39 -0.64 -29.40
CA ARG A 115 -8.16 0.07 -29.81
C ARG A 115 -6.91 -0.75 -29.48
N SER A 116 -6.58 -1.70 -30.35
CA SER A 116 -5.45 -2.62 -30.17
C SER A 116 -4.08 -2.02 -30.50
N LYS A 117 -4.01 -0.96 -31.32
CA LYS A 117 -2.76 -0.25 -31.69
C LYS A 117 -2.48 0.92 -30.77
N ALA A 118 -1.33 1.59 -30.94
CA ALA A 118 -1.02 2.82 -30.22
C ALA A 118 -2.18 3.82 -30.35
N THR A 119 -2.62 4.37 -29.24
CA THR A 119 -3.80 5.24 -29.20
C THR A 119 -3.65 6.30 -28.13
N TRP A 120 -4.28 7.44 -28.35
CA TRP A 120 -4.44 8.47 -27.35
C TRP A 120 -5.92 8.63 -27.03
N SER A 121 -6.20 9.02 -25.81
CA SER A 121 -7.54 9.36 -25.33
C SER A 121 -7.49 10.70 -24.63
N GLY A 122 -8.61 11.43 -24.67
CA GLY A 122 -8.71 12.74 -24.07
C GLY A 122 -10.09 12.97 -23.50
N ILE A 123 -10.13 13.69 -22.38
CA ILE A 123 -11.37 14.13 -21.73
C ILE A 123 -11.18 15.62 -21.44
N LEU A 124 -12.15 16.43 -21.84
CA LEU A 124 -12.19 17.86 -21.56
C LEU A 124 -13.50 18.19 -20.85
N LEU A 125 -13.39 18.94 -19.76
CA LEU A 125 -14.52 19.49 -19.03
C LEU A 125 -14.40 21.02 -19.04
N ARG A 126 -15.40 21.69 -19.62
CA ARG A 126 -15.49 23.15 -19.61
C ARG A 126 -16.47 23.59 -18.53
N TYR A 127 -16.01 24.44 -17.63
CA TYR A 127 -16.81 25.06 -16.57
C TYR A 127 -17.03 26.54 -16.84
N GLN A 128 -18.23 27.02 -16.52
CA GLN A 128 -18.60 28.43 -16.65
C GLN A 128 -19.39 28.89 -15.43
N ASN A 129 -19.27 30.16 -15.07
CA ASN A 129 -19.99 30.74 -13.94
C ASN A 129 -20.78 32.02 -14.29
N LEU A 130 -20.95 32.32 -15.58
CA LEU A 130 -21.67 33.50 -16.10
C LEU A 130 -21.08 34.86 -15.70
N ARG A 131 -19.87 34.87 -15.10
CA ARG A 131 -19.20 36.11 -14.64
C ARG A 131 -17.77 36.18 -15.12
N ASP A 132 -17.01 35.11 -14.90
CA ASP A 132 -15.60 35.01 -15.22
C ASP A 132 -15.41 34.22 -16.52
N GLU A 133 -14.20 34.30 -17.07
CA GLU A 133 -13.80 33.47 -18.21
C GLU A 133 -13.99 31.97 -17.90
N PRO A 134 -14.40 31.16 -18.89
CA PRO A 134 -14.52 29.73 -18.72
C PRO A 134 -13.21 29.10 -18.24
N VAL A 135 -13.34 28.02 -17.47
CA VAL A 135 -12.21 27.20 -17.06
C VAL A 135 -12.29 25.87 -17.78
N VAL A 136 -11.16 25.39 -18.28
CA VAL A 136 -11.06 24.13 -18.99
C VAL A 136 -10.14 23.19 -18.21
N LEU A 137 -10.65 22.00 -17.92
CA LEU A 137 -9.92 20.91 -17.28
C LEU A 137 -9.78 19.78 -18.29
N LEU A 138 -8.56 19.40 -18.63
CA LEU A 138 -8.30 18.27 -19.51
C LEU A 138 -7.52 17.19 -18.78
N ARG A 139 -7.84 15.95 -19.13
CA ARG A 139 -6.98 14.80 -18.89
C ARG A 139 -6.77 14.05 -20.19
N VAL A 140 -5.51 13.84 -20.56
CA VAL A 140 -5.11 13.14 -21.77
C VAL A 140 -4.25 11.94 -21.41
N PHE A 141 -4.37 10.91 -22.23
CA PHE A 141 -3.71 9.64 -22.06
C PHE A 141 -3.05 9.20 -23.36
N HIS A 142 -1.92 8.52 -23.25
CA HIS A 142 -1.28 7.85 -24.36
C HIS A 142 -0.94 6.41 -23.98
N ALA A 143 -1.50 5.47 -24.73
CA ALA A 143 -1.26 4.03 -24.61
C ALA A 143 -0.35 3.56 -25.76
N PRO A 144 0.91 3.17 -25.49
CA PRO A 144 1.85 2.76 -26.53
C PRO A 144 1.57 1.34 -27.04
N GLY A 145 1.69 1.15 -28.36
CA GLY A 145 1.63 -0.17 -29.01
C GLY A 145 0.38 -0.97 -28.63
N THR A 146 0.57 -2.24 -28.26
CA THR A 146 -0.48 -3.19 -27.86
C THR A 146 -0.56 -3.44 -26.35
N ARG A 147 0.23 -2.72 -25.54
CA ARG A 147 0.31 -2.97 -24.08
C ARG A 147 -1.00 -2.61 -23.37
N THR A 148 -1.40 -3.45 -22.44
CA THR A 148 -2.64 -3.33 -21.63
C THR A 148 -2.37 -3.18 -20.13
N GLU A 149 -1.10 -3.16 -19.72
CA GLU A 149 -0.68 -2.93 -18.33
C GLU A 149 -0.98 -1.48 -17.91
N PRO A 150 -1.55 -1.24 -16.72
CA PRO A 150 -1.80 0.13 -16.23
C PRO A 150 -0.55 1.01 -16.18
N THR A 151 0.62 0.44 -15.88
CA THR A 151 1.91 1.14 -15.79
C THR A 151 2.42 1.65 -17.15
N ALA A 152 1.95 1.08 -18.26
CA ALA A 152 2.30 1.54 -19.60
C ALA A 152 1.53 2.80 -20.04
N LEU A 153 0.46 3.16 -19.32
CA LEU A 153 -0.36 4.32 -19.63
C LEU A 153 0.34 5.59 -19.15
N LYS A 154 0.65 6.50 -20.09
CA LYS A 154 1.15 7.83 -19.74
C LYS A 154 -0.03 8.79 -19.71
N ASP A 155 -0.04 9.72 -18.77
CA ASP A 155 -1.06 10.76 -18.67
C ASP A 155 -0.50 12.17 -18.47
N ALA A 156 -1.32 13.14 -18.85
CA ALA A 156 -1.13 14.54 -18.55
C ALA A 156 -2.47 15.18 -18.17
N ARG A 157 -2.41 16.17 -17.29
CA ARG A 157 -3.56 16.99 -16.90
C ARG A 157 -3.26 18.45 -17.17
N ILE A 158 -4.23 19.16 -17.73
CA ILE A 158 -4.12 20.55 -18.16
C ILE A 158 -5.25 21.35 -17.52
N PHE A 159 -4.91 22.45 -16.85
CA PHE A 159 -5.85 23.45 -16.40
C PHE A 159 -5.59 24.73 -17.21
N ALA A 160 -6.62 25.25 -17.88
CA ALA A 160 -6.53 26.49 -18.64
C ALA A 160 -7.72 27.41 -18.33
N ARG A 161 -7.52 28.72 -18.50
CA ARG A 161 -8.61 29.71 -18.54
C ARG A 161 -8.88 30.09 -19.99
N GLY A 162 -10.14 30.43 -20.29
CA GLY A 162 -10.59 30.82 -21.62
C GLY A 162 -10.97 29.64 -22.51
N HIS A 163 -10.59 29.73 -23.79
CA HIS A 163 -10.92 28.73 -24.79
C HIS A 163 -9.70 27.84 -25.09
N LEU A 164 -9.85 26.55 -24.82
CA LEU A 164 -8.94 25.49 -25.25
C LEU A 164 -9.82 24.32 -25.68
N GLY A 165 -9.68 23.83 -26.90
CA GLY A 165 -10.38 22.67 -27.44
C GLY A 165 -9.60 21.37 -27.27
N LEU A 166 -10.31 20.24 -27.16
CA LEU A 166 -9.67 18.94 -26.95
C LEU A 166 -8.83 18.48 -28.14
N LEU A 167 -9.19 18.89 -29.36
CA LEU A 167 -8.43 18.53 -30.56
C LEU A 167 -7.15 19.34 -30.73
N GLU A 168 -7.02 20.50 -30.07
CA GLU A 168 -5.81 21.33 -30.12
C GLU A 168 -4.62 20.63 -29.44
N VAL A 169 -4.88 19.76 -28.44
CA VAL A 169 -3.83 19.00 -27.77
C VAL A 169 -3.37 17.77 -28.56
N LYS A 170 -4.15 17.33 -29.57
CA LYS A 170 -3.87 16.12 -30.37
C LYS A 170 -2.41 16.06 -30.90
N PRO A 171 -1.86 17.11 -31.54
CA PRO A 171 -0.50 17.08 -32.10
C PRO A 171 0.61 16.85 -31.07
N HIS A 172 0.29 16.99 -29.79
CA HIS A 172 1.23 16.90 -28.68
C HIS A 172 1.09 15.60 -27.87
N VAL A 173 0.10 14.76 -28.19
CA VAL A 173 -0.21 13.54 -27.42
C VAL A 173 -0.38 12.29 -28.29
N GLU A 174 -0.71 12.44 -29.58
CA GLU A 174 -1.00 11.30 -30.47
C GLU A 174 0.19 10.34 -30.65
N GLY A 175 1.41 10.88 -30.75
CA GLY A 175 2.65 10.09 -30.82
C GLY A 175 3.32 9.83 -29.47
N GLY A 176 2.68 10.23 -28.37
CA GLY A 176 3.26 10.30 -27.03
C GLY A 176 3.14 11.70 -26.45
N ILE A 177 3.02 11.77 -25.12
CA ILE A 177 2.83 13.04 -24.39
C ILE A 177 4.12 13.86 -24.40
N ASP A 178 4.12 14.97 -25.14
CA ASP A 178 5.20 15.95 -25.18
C ASP A 178 4.85 17.19 -24.34
N ALA A 179 5.25 17.16 -23.07
CA ALA A 179 4.99 18.24 -22.12
C ALA A 179 5.65 19.57 -22.53
N ARG A 180 6.82 19.54 -23.17
CA ARG A 180 7.56 20.75 -23.56
C ARG A 180 6.83 21.46 -24.70
N ARG A 181 6.41 20.70 -25.71
CA ARG A 181 5.67 21.24 -26.85
C ARG A 181 4.28 21.74 -26.42
N MET A 182 3.60 21.06 -25.51
CA MET A 182 2.34 21.57 -24.94
C MET A 182 2.55 22.86 -24.15
N SER A 183 3.58 22.94 -23.31
CA SER A 183 3.85 24.15 -22.51
C SER A 183 4.19 25.36 -23.40
N LYS A 184 4.82 25.14 -24.56
CA LYS A 184 5.07 26.19 -25.56
C LYS A 184 3.80 26.61 -26.30
N ALA A 185 2.92 25.67 -26.62
CA ALA A 185 1.66 25.93 -27.32
C ALA A 185 0.63 26.61 -26.41
N PHE A 186 0.63 26.28 -25.12
CA PHE A 186 -0.33 26.77 -24.13
C PHE A 186 0.42 27.39 -22.93
N PRO A 187 1.05 28.56 -23.10
CA PRO A 187 1.92 29.16 -22.07
C PRO A 187 1.17 29.52 -20.78
N ASP A 188 -0.11 29.87 -20.89
CA ASP A 188 -0.95 30.25 -19.74
C ASP A 188 -1.62 29.04 -19.05
N ALA A 189 -1.47 27.84 -19.62
CA ALA A 189 -2.05 26.63 -19.08
C ALA A 189 -1.11 25.98 -18.04
N LEU A 190 -1.69 25.51 -16.94
CA LEU A 190 -0.97 24.65 -16.00
C LEU A 190 -0.99 23.22 -16.51
N ILE A 191 0.19 22.68 -16.81
CA ILE A 191 0.37 21.32 -17.33
C ILE A 191 1.11 20.47 -16.31
N THR A 192 0.59 19.28 -16.03
CA THR A 192 1.21 18.29 -15.13
C THR A 192 1.27 16.93 -15.81
N THR A 193 2.36 16.19 -15.62
CA THR A 193 2.60 14.89 -16.29
C THR A 193 3.24 13.87 -15.36
N GLY A 194 3.22 12.60 -15.78
CA GLY A 194 3.99 11.54 -15.13
C GLY A 194 3.50 11.19 -13.71
N GLY A 195 2.19 11.18 -13.51
CA GLY A 195 1.57 10.82 -12.23
C GLY A 195 1.66 11.89 -11.13
N ARG A 196 2.42 12.98 -11.34
CA ARG A 196 2.57 14.07 -10.35
C ARG A 196 1.59 15.20 -10.63
N HIS A 197 0.35 15.02 -10.18
CA HIS A 197 -0.76 15.92 -10.49
C HIS A 197 -1.28 16.76 -9.31
N GLY A 198 -0.57 16.80 -8.17
CA GLY A 198 -0.98 17.58 -7.00
C GLY A 198 -1.28 19.05 -7.32
N ARG A 199 -0.38 19.72 -8.06
CA ARG A 199 -0.56 21.12 -8.51
C ARG A 199 -1.84 21.33 -9.32
N PHE A 200 -2.23 20.35 -10.13
CA PHE A 200 -3.47 20.44 -10.91
C PHE A 200 -4.69 20.40 -9.98
N HIS A 201 -4.73 19.45 -9.03
CA HIS A 201 -5.83 19.35 -8.07
C HIS A 201 -5.89 20.56 -7.12
N GLU A 202 -4.75 21.06 -6.65
CA GLU A 202 -4.67 22.32 -5.86
C GLU A 202 -5.26 23.50 -6.63
N ARG A 203 -4.95 23.62 -7.93
CA ARG A 203 -5.49 24.68 -8.79
C ARG A 203 -7.00 24.54 -8.96
N VAL A 204 -7.49 23.32 -9.16
CA VAL A 204 -8.93 22.99 -9.25
C VAL A 204 -9.66 23.36 -7.96
N VAL A 205 -9.15 22.92 -6.80
CA VAL A 205 -9.69 23.23 -5.47
C VAL A 205 -9.78 24.74 -5.26
N ARG A 206 -8.69 25.47 -5.56
CA ARG A 206 -8.65 26.93 -5.45
C ARG A 206 -9.64 27.62 -6.39
N GLN A 207 -9.74 27.16 -7.64
CA GLN A 207 -10.61 27.77 -8.65
C GLN A 207 -12.10 27.65 -8.30
N PHE A 208 -12.51 26.49 -7.76
CA PHE A 208 -13.89 26.23 -7.37
C PHE A 208 -14.22 26.65 -5.93
N GLY A 209 -13.23 27.13 -5.17
CA GLY A 209 -13.42 27.56 -3.77
C GLY A 209 -13.66 26.39 -2.81
N PHE A 210 -13.15 25.20 -3.12
CA PHE A 210 -13.26 24.04 -2.23
C PHE A 210 -12.31 24.19 -1.02
N ARG A 211 -12.72 23.65 0.14
CA ARG A 211 -11.91 23.70 1.37
C ARG A 211 -10.71 22.74 1.36
N GLY A 212 -10.71 21.74 0.48
CA GLY A 212 -9.62 20.79 0.33
C GLY A 212 -9.99 19.62 -0.58
N ASP A 213 -9.02 18.73 -0.80
CA ASP A 213 -9.11 17.57 -1.70
C ASP A 213 -10.25 16.60 -1.35
N ALA A 214 -10.64 16.51 -0.06
CA ALA A 214 -11.76 15.70 0.39
C ALA A 214 -13.08 16.06 -0.31
N THR A 215 -13.23 17.31 -0.76
CA THR A 215 -14.41 17.75 -1.53
C THR A 215 -14.48 17.05 -2.89
N LEU A 216 -13.33 16.84 -3.55
CA LEU A 216 -13.26 16.12 -4.83
C LEU A 216 -13.60 14.64 -4.64
N GLN A 217 -13.17 14.05 -3.52
CA GLN A 217 -13.52 12.68 -3.16
C GLN A 217 -15.03 12.53 -2.90
N LEU A 218 -15.63 13.48 -2.17
CA LEU A 218 -17.07 13.52 -1.93
C LEU A 218 -17.85 13.68 -3.25
N LEU A 219 -17.40 14.56 -4.14
CA LEU A 219 -18.00 14.75 -5.46
C LEU A 219 -17.97 13.45 -6.28
N HIS A 220 -16.80 12.80 -6.35
CA HIS A 220 -16.64 11.52 -7.05
C HIS A 220 -17.59 10.45 -6.51
N LYS A 221 -17.66 10.32 -5.18
CA LYS A 221 -18.55 9.34 -4.54
C LYS A 221 -20.01 9.66 -4.72
N THR A 222 -20.40 10.94 -4.72
CA THR A 222 -21.77 11.39 -5.01
C THR A 222 -22.15 11.09 -6.46
N GLN A 223 -21.24 11.32 -7.42
CA GLN A 223 -21.44 10.97 -8.83
C GLN A 223 -21.51 9.45 -9.05
N SER A 224 -20.75 8.69 -8.26
CA SER A 224 -20.62 7.24 -8.37
C SER A 224 -21.71 6.46 -7.63
N ALA A 225 -22.37 7.07 -6.65
CA ALA A 225 -23.37 6.41 -5.84
C ALA A 225 -24.70 6.34 -6.58
N LYS A 226 -25.02 5.16 -7.15
CA LYS A 226 -26.40 4.81 -7.49
C LYS A 226 -27.27 4.59 -6.25
N ASN A 227 -26.65 4.28 -5.11
CA ASN A 227 -27.32 4.08 -3.84
C ASN A 227 -26.40 4.66 -2.75
N LEU A 228 -26.80 5.76 -2.11
CA LEU A 228 -26.03 6.38 -1.02
C LEU A 228 -26.14 5.57 0.27
N GLY A 229 -26.05 4.23 0.20
CA GLY A 229 -26.15 3.31 1.34
C GLY A 229 -27.12 3.80 2.43
N THR A 230 -26.65 3.83 3.68
CA THR A 230 -27.30 4.56 4.76
C THR A 230 -26.75 5.98 4.87
N LEU A 231 -27.61 6.95 5.20
CA LEU A 231 -27.24 8.35 5.42
C LEU A 231 -26.07 8.49 6.43
N ASP A 232 -26.04 7.62 7.43
CA ASP A 232 -24.97 7.56 8.43
C ASP A 232 -23.60 7.22 7.84
N ALA A 233 -23.54 6.25 6.92
CA ALA A 233 -22.31 5.91 6.21
C ALA A 233 -21.86 7.08 5.32
N LEU A 234 -22.83 7.84 4.79
CA LEU A 234 -22.56 9.07 4.04
C LEU A 234 -21.92 10.16 4.91
N PHE A 235 -22.51 10.47 6.05
CA PHE A 235 -21.97 11.50 6.95
C PHE A 235 -20.62 11.11 7.56
N ARG A 236 -20.53 9.91 8.17
CA ARG A 236 -19.29 9.47 8.84
C ARG A 236 -18.16 9.18 7.87
N GLY A 237 -18.48 8.67 6.68
CA GLY A 237 -17.48 8.35 5.68
C GLY A 237 -17.01 9.56 4.89
N PHE A 238 -17.86 10.58 4.70
CA PHE A 238 -17.63 11.57 3.63
C PHE A 238 -17.80 13.05 4.03
N MET A 239 -18.51 13.38 5.11
CA MET A 239 -18.66 14.79 5.55
C MET A 239 -17.85 15.11 6.81
N LEU A 240 -17.53 14.10 7.61
CA LEU A 240 -16.70 14.25 8.80
C LEU A 240 -15.25 13.90 8.46
N ASP A 241 -14.34 14.83 8.76
CA ASP A 241 -12.91 14.55 8.68
C ASP A 241 -12.55 13.43 9.67
N GLN A 242 -11.62 12.56 9.28
CA GLN A 242 -11.14 11.54 10.19
C GLN A 242 -10.45 12.20 11.38
N PRO A 243 -10.90 11.94 12.63
CA PRO A 243 -10.26 12.51 13.81
C PRO A 243 -8.79 12.10 13.90
N GLY A 244 -7.92 13.05 14.23
CA GLY A 244 -6.48 12.79 14.43
C GLY A 244 -6.18 11.74 15.52
N THR A 245 -7.15 11.42 16.37
CA THR A 245 -7.08 10.33 17.35
C THR A 245 -6.77 8.98 16.71
N PHE A 246 -7.28 8.69 15.52
CA PHE A 246 -7.00 7.43 14.83
C PHE A 246 -5.52 7.27 14.47
N ALA A 247 -4.88 8.34 14.01
CA ALA A 247 -3.45 8.34 13.74
C ALA A 247 -2.65 8.11 15.04
N ARG A 248 -3.06 8.76 16.14
CA ARG A 248 -2.43 8.56 17.46
C ARG A 248 -2.58 7.11 17.95
N THR A 249 -3.74 6.49 17.76
CA THR A 249 -3.97 5.08 18.09
C THR A 249 -3.07 4.16 17.25
N ALA A 250 -2.94 4.41 15.95
CA ALA A 250 -2.05 3.63 15.09
C ALA A 250 -0.60 3.71 15.56
N THR A 251 -0.11 4.92 15.88
CA THR A 251 1.22 5.12 16.46
C THR A 251 1.39 4.40 17.80
N ALA A 252 0.39 4.43 18.67
CA ALA A 252 0.45 3.72 19.96
C ALA A 252 0.54 2.19 19.79
N VAL A 253 -0.19 1.64 18.81
CA VAL A 253 -0.11 0.20 18.47
C VAL A 253 1.27 -0.16 17.93
N GLU A 254 1.84 0.67 17.08
CA GLU A 254 3.19 0.48 16.53
C GLU A 254 4.24 0.49 17.65
N GLN A 255 4.21 1.51 18.52
CA GLN A 255 5.10 1.62 19.68
C GLN A 255 4.96 0.44 20.65
N PHE A 256 3.74 -0.03 20.89
CA PHE A 256 3.53 -1.21 21.73
C PHE A 256 4.15 -2.46 21.10
N THR A 257 4.04 -2.61 19.78
CA THR A 257 4.61 -3.74 19.04
C THR A 257 6.13 -3.76 19.15
N GLU A 258 6.78 -2.60 19.02
CA GLU A 258 8.22 -2.45 19.22
C GLU A 258 8.63 -2.81 20.66
N LEU A 259 7.87 -2.35 21.65
CA LEU A 259 8.15 -2.61 23.06
C LEU A 259 8.00 -4.10 23.42
N ASP A 260 6.96 -4.76 22.90
CA ASP A 260 6.74 -6.21 23.07
C ASP A 260 7.89 -7.03 22.46
N ALA A 261 8.37 -6.63 21.28
CA ALA A 261 9.52 -7.27 20.63
C ALA A 261 10.79 -7.11 21.47
N ALA A 262 11.06 -5.91 21.99
CA ALA A 262 12.20 -5.67 22.88
C ALA A 262 12.10 -6.47 24.19
N HIS A 263 10.90 -6.54 24.79
CA HIS A 263 10.67 -7.33 25.99
C HIS A 263 10.93 -8.82 25.76
N LYS A 264 10.41 -9.39 24.67
CA LYS A 264 10.66 -10.79 24.28
C LYS A 264 12.16 -11.06 24.12
N HIS A 265 12.89 -10.15 23.49
CA HIS A 265 14.33 -10.28 23.33
C HIS A 265 15.07 -10.33 24.68
N VAL A 266 14.72 -9.45 25.63
CA VAL A 266 15.31 -9.45 26.99
C VAL A 266 14.99 -10.74 27.74
N VAL A 267 13.75 -11.24 27.63
CA VAL A 267 13.35 -12.52 28.25
C VAL A 267 14.16 -13.68 27.68
N ASP A 268 14.41 -13.71 26.37
CA ASP A 268 15.20 -14.75 25.74
C ASP A 268 16.68 -14.68 26.13
N LEU A 269 17.28 -13.49 26.20
CA LEU A 269 18.63 -13.31 26.71
C LEU A 269 18.76 -13.79 28.17
N ARG A 270 17.75 -13.53 29.00
CA ARG A 270 17.74 -14.01 30.39
C ARG A 270 17.70 -15.54 30.47
N LYS A 271 16.87 -16.19 29.63
CA LYS A 271 16.84 -17.66 29.53
C LYS A 271 18.19 -18.23 29.08
N GLN A 272 18.86 -17.59 28.12
CA GLN A 272 20.19 -18.01 27.67
C GLN A 272 21.23 -17.87 28.78
N ALA A 273 21.23 -16.75 29.51
CA ALA A 273 22.13 -16.55 30.65
C ALA A 273 21.89 -17.59 31.76
N ASP A 274 20.63 -17.91 32.07
CA ASP A 274 20.29 -18.94 33.04
C ASP A 274 20.73 -20.35 32.58
N ALA A 275 20.63 -20.66 31.29
CA ALA A 275 21.12 -21.91 30.74
C ALA A 275 22.65 -22.03 30.81
N LEU A 276 23.37 -20.96 30.47
CA LEU A 276 24.84 -20.92 30.54
C LEU A 276 25.34 -21.06 31.99
N ARG A 277 24.64 -20.47 32.97
CA ARG A 277 25.01 -20.62 34.39
C ARG A 277 25.00 -22.09 34.85
N LYS A 278 24.04 -22.89 34.37
CA LYS A 278 24.00 -24.33 34.68
C LYS A 278 25.18 -25.09 34.08
N VAL A 279 25.67 -24.66 32.91
CA VAL A 279 26.86 -25.25 32.28
C VAL A 279 28.10 -24.90 33.11
N ASP A 280 28.22 -23.65 33.55
CA ASP A 280 29.32 -23.20 34.42
C ASP A 280 29.36 -23.95 35.76
N GLU A 281 28.20 -24.14 36.40
CA GLU A 281 28.06 -24.96 37.61
C GLU A 281 28.48 -26.42 37.36
N ALA A 282 28.10 -27.00 36.22
CA ALA A 282 28.48 -28.37 35.86
C ALA A 282 29.99 -28.52 35.57
N ILE A 283 30.60 -27.54 34.91
CA ILE A 283 32.06 -27.51 34.67
C ILE A 283 32.79 -27.43 36.00
N THR A 284 32.37 -26.52 36.89
CA THR A 284 32.97 -26.37 38.22
C THR A 284 32.89 -27.69 39.02
N ALA A 285 31.74 -28.38 38.98
CA ALA A 285 31.58 -29.67 39.63
C ALA A 285 32.47 -30.76 39.01
N PHE A 286 32.60 -30.78 37.69
CA PHE A 286 33.48 -31.71 36.97
C PHE A 286 34.95 -31.50 37.33
N ASP A 287 35.42 -30.25 37.36
CA ASP A 287 36.81 -29.91 37.69
C ASP A 287 37.15 -30.31 39.13
N LEU A 288 36.23 -30.07 40.08
CA LEU A 288 36.39 -30.51 41.48
C LEU A 288 36.48 -32.03 41.60
N ALA A 289 35.58 -32.75 40.93
CA ALA A 289 35.60 -34.22 40.92
C ALA A 289 36.87 -34.76 40.24
N GLY A 290 37.34 -34.10 39.18
CA GLY A 290 38.59 -34.44 38.50
C GLY A 290 39.81 -34.27 39.40
N ALA A 291 39.86 -33.18 40.18
CA ALA A 291 40.92 -32.96 41.17
C ALA A 291 40.90 -34.00 42.29
N GLU A 292 39.70 -34.40 42.76
CA GLU A 292 39.55 -35.46 43.76
C GLU A 292 40.03 -36.82 43.24
N VAL A 293 39.67 -37.18 42.01
CA VAL A 293 40.14 -38.42 41.35
C VAL A 293 41.66 -38.41 41.21
N ALA A 294 42.26 -37.28 40.81
CA ALA A 294 43.71 -37.17 40.71
C ALA A 294 44.40 -37.39 42.06
N ALA A 295 43.89 -36.76 43.13
CA ALA A 295 44.43 -36.94 44.49
C ALA A 295 44.30 -38.39 45.00
N ILE A 296 43.18 -39.06 44.72
CA ILE A 296 42.98 -40.47 45.07
C ILE A 296 43.94 -41.37 44.27
N SER A 297 44.16 -41.08 42.98
CA SER A 297 45.11 -41.82 42.15
C SER A 297 46.54 -41.68 42.69
N ASP A 298 46.97 -40.46 43.02
CA ASP A 298 48.29 -40.20 43.61
C ASP A 298 48.48 -40.97 44.93
N LEU A 299 47.44 -41.00 45.78
CA LEU A 299 47.47 -41.75 47.03
C LEU A 299 47.53 -43.26 46.79
N HIS A 300 46.78 -43.76 45.79
CA HIS A 300 46.78 -45.16 45.40
C HIS A 300 48.16 -45.61 44.91
N ASP A 301 48.79 -44.83 44.02
CA ASP A 301 50.12 -45.10 43.49
C ASP A 301 51.20 -45.07 44.59
N ALA A 302 50.99 -44.29 45.65
CA ALA A 302 51.87 -44.24 46.81
C ALA A 302 51.76 -45.47 47.75
N VAL A 303 50.71 -46.29 47.65
CA VAL A 303 50.49 -47.46 48.52
C VAL A 303 51.59 -48.49 48.36
N GLU A 304 51.98 -48.82 47.13
CA GLU A 304 53.00 -49.85 46.88
C GLU A 304 54.40 -49.42 47.38
N PRO A 305 54.92 -48.23 47.06
CA PRO A 305 56.15 -47.71 47.66
C PRO A 305 56.11 -47.66 49.19
N PHE A 306 54.98 -47.21 49.76
CA PHE A 306 54.82 -47.14 51.22
C PHE A 306 54.87 -48.51 51.88
N THR A 307 54.11 -49.48 51.35
CA THR A 307 54.07 -50.85 51.87
C THR A 307 55.42 -51.56 51.70
N ALA A 308 56.13 -51.35 50.59
CA ALA A 308 57.49 -51.84 50.40
C ALA A 308 58.45 -51.25 51.44
N GLY A 309 58.38 -49.93 51.68
CA GLY A 309 59.16 -49.26 52.72
C GLY A 309 58.85 -49.75 54.13
N LEU A 310 57.58 -50.01 54.44
CA LEU A 310 57.14 -50.57 55.72
C LEU A 310 57.65 -52.00 55.91
N LYS A 311 57.52 -52.86 54.90
CA LYS A 311 58.06 -54.23 54.92
C LYS A 311 59.56 -54.23 55.16
N LEU A 312 60.30 -53.35 54.48
CA LEU A 312 61.75 -53.21 54.67
C LEU A 312 62.09 -52.79 56.11
N ARG A 313 61.33 -51.84 56.69
CA ARG A 313 61.53 -51.37 58.06
C ARG A 313 61.32 -52.50 59.07
N LEU A 314 60.19 -53.21 58.97
CA LEU A 314 59.88 -54.35 59.83
C LEU A 314 60.92 -55.49 59.68
N ALA A 315 61.38 -55.77 58.46
CA ALA A 315 62.44 -56.75 58.22
C ALA A 315 63.77 -56.34 58.88
N LYS A 316 64.14 -55.04 58.81
CA LYS A 316 65.33 -54.51 59.50
C LYS A 316 65.19 -54.61 61.03
N GLU A 317 64.03 -54.26 61.58
CA GLU A 317 63.74 -54.36 63.00
C GLU A 317 63.81 -55.82 63.49
N ALA A 318 63.25 -56.78 62.74
CA ALA A 318 63.31 -58.20 63.06
C ALA A 318 64.70 -58.83 62.90
N ALA A 319 65.53 -58.30 61.99
CA ALA A 319 66.89 -58.78 61.75
C ALA A 319 67.83 -58.55 62.94
N GLY A 320 67.64 -57.48 63.71
CA GLY A 320 68.45 -57.20 64.92
C GLY A 320 68.36 -58.32 65.97
N PRO A 321 67.16 -58.64 66.47
CA PRO A 321 66.93 -59.77 67.38
C PRO A 321 67.34 -61.12 66.79
N ALA A 322 67.11 -61.35 65.50
CA ALA A 322 67.50 -62.59 64.84
C ALA A 322 69.02 -62.77 64.78
N ARG A 323 69.78 -61.71 64.44
CA ARG A 323 71.26 -61.71 64.47
C ARG A 323 71.79 -61.91 65.89
N ALA A 324 71.17 -61.30 66.89
CA ALA A 324 71.53 -61.50 68.28
C ALA A 324 71.30 -62.95 68.76
N ARG A 325 70.23 -63.60 68.29
CA ARG A 325 69.99 -65.03 68.55
C ARG A 325 70.99 -65.93 67.83
N LEU A 326 71.33 -65.63 66.58
CA LEU A 326 72.33 -66.37 65.82
C LEU A 326 73.71 -66.32 66.51
N ALA A 327 74.16 -65.13 66.91
CA ALA A 327 75.44 -64.94 67.60
C ALA A 327 75.49 -65.68 68.95
N ARG A 328 74.37 -65.78 69.67
CA ARG A 328 74.27 -66.58 70.90
C ARG A 328 74.38 -68.08 70.61
N ALA A 329 73.64 -68.58 69.62
CA ALA A 329 73.70 -69.99 69.22
C ALA A 329 75.08 -70.40 68.68
N GLU A 330 75.77 -69.52 67.96
CA GLU A 330 77.15 -69.74 67.50
C GLU A 330 78.15 -69.75 68.66
N SER A 331 77.95 -68.93 69.70
CA SER A 331 78.79 -68.94 70.90
C SER A 331 78.58 -70.18 71.78
N GLU A 332 77.43 -70.84 71.68
CA GLU A 332 77.11 -72.08 72.40
C GLU A 332 77.64 -73.35 71.68
N LEU A 333 78.08 -73.22 70.42
CA LEU A 333 78.62 -74.31 69.61
C LEU A 333 80.16 -74.36 69.56
N SER A 334 80.84 -73.35 70.11
CA SER A 334 82.30 -73.28 70.24
C SER A 334 82.76 -73.59 71.66
#